data_AF-A0A7C2TM72-F1
#
_entry.id   AF-A0A7C2TM72-F1
#
_cell.length_a   1.000
_cell.length_b   1.000
_cell.length_c   1.000
_cell.angle_alpha   90.00
_cell.angle_beta   90.00
_cell.angle_gamma   90.00
#
_symmetry.space_group_name_H-M   'P 1'
#
loop_
_entity.id
_entity.type
_entity.pdbx_description
1 polymer ?
#
loop_
_entity_poly.entity_id
_entity_poly.type
_entity_poly.pdbx_seq_one_letter_code
_entity_poly.pdbx_strand_id
1 'polypeptide(L)' 'MAILRAQDVRQLSDVELVEQMEKLRMELIQNYGKVSAGGSTENPGRIHEIRKTIARMKTEQNQRSRS' A
#
# COMPACT_ATOMS: atom_id res chain seq x y z
N MET A 1 -5.23 -5.83 10.66
CA MET A 1 -5.73 -6.27 9.33
C MET A 1 -4.55 -6.09 8.35
N ALA A 2 -4.48 -6.80 7.23
CA ALA A 2 -3.36 -6.64 6.30
C ALA A 2 -3.92 -6.75 4.89
N ILE A 3 -3.73 -5.70 4.09
CA ILE A 3 -4.36 -5.60 2.77
C ILE A 3 -3.73 -6.60 1.79
N LEU A 4 -2.40 -6.84 1.85
CA LEU A 4 -1.72 -7.96 1.18
C LEU A 4 -0.53 -8.46 2.01
N ARG A 5 -0.35 -9.77 2.13
CA ARG A 5 0.86 -10.39 2.72
C ARG A 5 1.98 -10.43 1.69
N ALA A 6 3.22 -10.65 2.14
CA ALA A 6 4.38 -10.70 1.25
C ALA A 6 4.27 -11.79 0.17
N GLN A 7 3.66 -12.94 0.51
CA GLN A 7 3.41 -14.02 -0.45
C GLN A 7 2.44 -13.57 -1.56
N ASP A 8 1.42 -12.78 -1.23
CA ASP A 8 0.42 -12.32 -2.18
C ASP A 8 1.05 -11.30 -3.13
N VAL A 9 1.91 -10.42 -2.60
CA VAL A 9 2.68 -9.44 -3.40
C VAL A 9 3.60 -10.12 -4.41
N ARG A 10 4.23 -11.25 -4.04
CA ARG A 10 5.10 -12.03 -4.94
C ARG A 10 4.36 -12.66 -6.13
N GLN A 11 3.06 -12.93 -5.97
CA GLN A 11 2.24 -13.54 -7.01
C GLN A 11 1.76 -12.53 -8.07
N LEU A 12 1.87 -11.23 -7.79
CA LEU A 12 1.50 -10.18 -8.74
C LEU A 12 2.50 -10.12 -9.89
N SER A 13 2.01 -9.91 -11.11
CA SER A 13 2.84 -9.45 -12.23
C SER A 13 3.41 -8.05 -11.98
N ASP A 14 4.41 -7.63 -12.74
CA ASP A 14 5.00 -6.28 -12.60
C ASP A 14 3.97 -5.16 -12.84
N VAL A 15 3.09 -5.37 -13.82
CA VAL A 15 2.01 -4.42 -14.14
C VAL A 15 1.02 -4.33 -12.98
N GLU A 16 0.54 -5.47 -12.48
CA GLU A 16 -0.39 -5.50 -11.35
C GLU A 16 0.25 -4.90 -10.09
N LEU A 17 1.54 -5.16 -9.84
CA LEU A 17 2.26 -4.62 -8.71
C LEU A 17 2.31 -3.09 -8.74
N VAL A 18 2.57 -2.51 -9.91
CA VAL A 18 2.55 -1.04 -10.11
C VAL A 18 1.13 -0.50 -9.96
N GLU A 19 0.14 -1.09 -10.62
CA GLU A 19 -1.26 -0.64 -10.55
C GLU A 19 -1.82 -0.67 -9.12
N GLN A 20 -1.57 -1.75 -8.38
CA GLN A 20 -2.01 -1.89 -7.00
C GLN A 20 -1.28 -0.90 -6.09
N MET A 21 0.01 -0.64 -6.34
CA MET A 21 0.76 0.36 -5.58
C MET A 21 0.19 1.77 -5.79
N GLU A 22 -0.19 2.15 -7.00
CA GLU A 22 -0.79 3.46 -7.28
C GLU A 22 -2.18 3.60 -6.64
N LYS A 23 -3.01 2.54 -6.70
CA LYS A 23 -4.30 2.51 -5.98
C LYS A 23 -4.13 2.77 -4.48
N LEU A 24 -3.16 2.07 -3.85
CA LEU A 24 -2.86 2.24 -2.43
C LEU A 24 -2.32 3.65 -2.10
N ARG A 25 -1.54 4.27 -2.99
CA ARG A 25 -1.08 5.65 -2.82
C ARG A 25 -2.23 6.65 -2.85
N MET A 26 -3.15 6.49 -3.80
CA MET A 26 -4.34 7.33 -3.88
C MET A 26 -5.20 7.21 -2.61
N GLU A 27 -5.39 5.98 -2.13
CA GLU A 27 -6.10 5.73 -0.88
C GLU A 27 -5.39 6.38 0.32
N LEU A 28 -4.06 6.30 0.37
CA LEU A 28 -3.26 6.93 1.43
C LEU A 28 -3.45 8.45 1.45
N ILE A 29 -3.44 9.11 0.29
CA ILE A 29 -3.65 10.56 0.15
C ILE A 29 -5.04 10.95 0.65
N GLN A 30 -6.07 10.20 0.27
CA GLN A 30 -7.44 10.44 0.73
C GLN A 30 -7.56 10.31 2.25
N ASN A 31 -6.93 9.28 2.84
CA ASN A 31 -6.93 9.10 4.30
C ASN A 31 -6.20 10.26 5.00
N TYR A 32 -5.06 10.72 4.48
CA TYR A 32 -4.38 11.89 5.03
C TYR A 32 -5.24 13.16 4.93
N GLY A 33 -5.93 13.37 3.81
CA GLY A 33 -6.85 14.50 3.64
C GLY A 33 -7.95 14.53 4.71
N LYS A 34 -8.56 13.37 5.00
CA LYS A 34 -9.57 13.23 6.05
C LYS A 34 -9.01 13.54 7.45
N VAL A 35 -7.83 13.01 7.77
CA VAL A 35 -7.17 13.26 9.06
C VAL A 35 -6.82 14.74 9.23
N SER A 36 -6.23 15.35 8.21
CA SER A 36 -5.85 16.76 8.23
C SER A 36 -7.04 17.71 8.36
N ALA A 37 -8.22 17.33 7.85
CA ALA A 37 -9.46 18.07 8.02
C ALA A 37 -10.06 17.96 9.45
N GLY A 38 -9.39 17.27 10.38
CA GLY A 38 -9.89 17.04 11.73
C GLY A 38 -10.97 15.96 11.80
N GLY A 39 -11.17 15.18 10.73
CA GLY A 39 -12.14 14.09 10.70
C GLY A 39 -11.70 12.93 11.59
N SER A 40 -12.66 12.27 12.24
CA SER A 40 -12.40 11.01 12.93
C SER A 40 -12.03 9.92 11.92
N THR A 41 -11.01 9.14 12.20
CA THR A 41 -10.69 7.96 11.40
C THR A 41 -11.61 6.81 11.81
N GLU A 42 -12.34 6.21 10.86
CA GLU A 42 -13.14 5.01 11.12
C GLU A 42 -12.26 3.82 11.51
N ASN A 43 -11.01 3.83 11.05
CA ASN A 43 -10.00 2.84 11.40
C ASN A 43 -8.61 3.51 11.55
N PRO A 44 -8.12 3.74 12.79
CA PRO A 44 -6.84 4.39 13.02
C PRO A 44 -5.64 3.58 12.49
N GLY A 45 -5.80 2.26 12.33
CA GLY A 45 -4.77 1.37 11.77
C GLY A 45 -4.62 1.46 10.25
N ARG A 46 -5.60 2.03 9.54
CA ARG A 46 -5.68 1.96 8.07
C ARG A 46 -4.46 2.58 7.38
N ILE A 47 -4.05 3.77 7.81
CA ILE A 47 -2.87 4.46 7.26
C ILE A 47 -1.60 3.62 7.44
N HIS A 48 -1.42 3.04 8.63
CA HIS A 48 -0.27 2.17 8.90
C HIS A 48 -0.27 0.93 8.00
N GLU A 49 -1.42 0.30 7.81
CA GLU A 49 -1.57 -0.90 6.98
C GLU A 49 -1.30 -0.63 5.49
N ILE A 50 -1.83 0.47 4.95
CA ILE A 50 -1.57 0.90 3.56
C ILE A 50 -0.06 1.14 3.36
N ARG A 51 0.58 1.91 4.26
CA ARG A 51 2.02 2.17 4.20
C ARG A 51 2.85 0.89 4.20
N LYS A 52 2.48 -0.07 5.06
CA LYS A 52 3.18 -1.37 5.16
C LYS A 52 3.02 -2.21 3.88
N THR A 53 1.85 -2.15 3.27
CA THR A 53 1.57 -2.86 2.01
C THR A 53 2.35 -2.26 0.84
N ILE A 54 2.37 -0.92 0.72
CA ILE A 54 3.22 -0.21 -0.26
C ILE A 54 4.70 -0.55 -0.07
N ALA A 55 5.18 -0.60 1.18
CA ALA A 55 6.57 -0.95 1.47
C ALA A 55 6.92 -2.36 0.97
N ARG A 56 6.05 -3.36 1.19
CA ARG A 56 6.24 -4.72 0.67
C ARG A 56 6.32 -4.76 -0.86
N MET A 57 5.41 -4.05 -1.54
CA MET A 57 5.43 -3.97 -3.01
C MET A 57 6.72 -3.32 -3.54
N LYS A 58 7.19 -2.24 -2.90
CA LYS A 58 8.48 -1.62 -3.26
C LYS A 58 9.66 -2.56 -3.02
N THR A 59 9.64 -3.34 -1.93
CA THR A 59 10.66 -4.34 -1.67
C THR A 59 10.69 -5.40 -2.76
N GLU A 60 9.53 -5.94 -3.15
CA GLU A 60 9.42 -6.92 -4.24
C GLU A 60 9.92 -6.34 -5.57
N GLN A 61 9.50 -5.12 -5.93
CA GLN A 61 9.96 -4.44 -7.14
C GLN A 61 11.49 -4.31 -7.20
N ASN A 62 12.11 -3.91 -6.08
CA ASN A 62 13.57 -3.81 -5.98
C ASN A 62 14.26 -5.18 -5.93
N GLN A 63 13.59 -6.24 -5.48
CA GLN A 63 14.12 -7.60 -5.59
C GLN A 63 14.14 -8.05 -7.05
N ARG A 64 13.06 -7.83 -7.80
CA ARG A 64 12.97 -8.14 -9.24
C ARG A 64 13.97 -7.36 -10.10
N SER A 65 14.23 -6.09 -9.77
CA SER A 65 15.19 -5.28 -10.53
C SER A 65 16.66 -5.69 -10.33
N ARG A 66 16.96 -6.49 -9.29
CA ARG A 66 18.32 -6.93 -8.94
C ARG A 66 18.63 -8.35 -9.41
N SER A 67 17.61 -9.11 -9.84
CA SER A 67 17.75 -10.43 -10.45
C SER A 67 17.91 -10.31 -11.96
#